data_AF-A0A1Q9EDH0-F1
#
_entry.id   AF-A0A1Q9EDH0-F1
#
_cell.length_a   1.000
_cell.length_b   1.000
_cell.length_c   1.000
_cell.angle_alpha   90.00
_cell.angle_beta   90.00
_cell.angle_gamma   90.00
#
_symmetry.space_group_name_H-M   'P 1'
#
loop_
_entity.id
_entity.type
_entity.pdbx_description
1 polymer ?
#
loop_
_entity_poly.entity_id
_entity_poly.type
_entity_poly.pdbx_seq_one_letter_code
_entity_poly.pdbx_strand_id
1 'polypeptide(L)'
;MAAEEEVEQQLVEAVSQEVALELSTPSGNSANKFRCCFCPFRSCGRADRLGKHIRKFHAKERLFTANGRTQAQWNLVLAMFEQEQATGNFLQRSAAQLQQWIAPDPLTLAYLSKHNDIDVVLLLTSQGPTYVLKAQTVNSRRLHKNLYYDHSFASLLLSLMLQHAGKSEPVFNGVVHHFVQQQSPCVLLGLRNRLTRRRLMEDVAGLPCVQSLREGLVDTCTRQGEWHVVTHDATFKSLFSILGQEKMGQKDGEVHALHSVLGRSGALAGLTPQRTEGLDCFQAACEGALPRSARETTKWIFSDTPASVEGCRRCFPNLVGVAEDPLHLVFRVEACFGERRTALSRDVLRLQKKFAAPELGPIYNGGPPEPGRWCGQRKRARALERDWECYCAQPYQRHQDYVDDILDICLTYPSDMSRKDSRGKTTKQILIAGASFQHFAYLLNGSRARASLSDSDRKLLSMGTAANEALHQQFNATQRPVIQQHRESVDVVLFSFTLAKLLAHQSAAYWPTVSQRSQSLLLSMITGHLRREFCPAFAKNPVAVVRNRRLARAPVHRQNPAAARAAADRAAGQSERWATHVAARKVRRRWILKRTVFTKKKQKRQRRGSGKSPVPMPQG
;
A
#
# COMPACT_ATOMS: atom_id res chain seq x y z
N MET A 1 7.16 -22.87 12.34
CA MET A 1 6.95 -23.69 13.55
C MET A 1 7.69 -25.00 13.36
N ALA A 2 7.10 -26.11 12.92
CA ALA A 2 7.83 -27.40 12.82
C ALA A 2 9.10 -27.34 11.93
N ALA A 3 9.02 -26.74 10.74
CA ALA A 3 10.19 -26.59 9.86
C ALA A 3 11.24 -25.57 10.37
N GLU A 4 10.86 -24.62 11.21
CA GLU A 4 11.81 -23.65 11.79
C GLU A 4 12.57 -24.29 12.96
N GLU A 5 11.88 -25.09 13.78
CA GLU A 5 12.49 -25.84 14.89
C GLU A 5 13.50 -26.87 14.38
N GLU A 6 13.20 -27.55 13.26
CA GLU A 6 14.12 -28.51 12.64
C GLU A 6 15.41 -27.84 12.15
N VAL A 7 15.29 -26.70 11.46
CA VAL A 7 16.44 -25.91 10.98
C VAL A 7 17.29 -25.40 12.15
N GLU A 8 16.66 -24.91 13.21
CA GLU A 8 17.37 -24.44 14.40
C GLU A 8 18.11 -25.59 15.10
N GLN A 9 17.51 -26.78 15.17
CA GLN A 9 18.13 -27.96 15.77
C GLN A 9 19.35 -28.45 14.97
N GLN A 10 19.24 -28.52 13.64
CA GLN A 10 20.35 -28.87 12.75
C GLN A 10 21.52 -27.89 12.91
N LEU A 11 21.22 -26.59 12.99
CA LEU A 11 22.23 -25.56 13.20
C LEU A 11 22.91 -25.68 14.57
N VAL A 12 22.14 -25.91 15.63
CA VAL A 12 22.65 -26.13 16.98
C VAL A 12 23.60 -27.32 17.03
N GLU A 13 23.27 -28.41 16.33
CA GLU A 13 24.13 -29.60 16.25
C GLU A 13 25.43 -29.31 15.50
N ALA A 14 25.35 -28.68 14.32
CA ALA A 14 26.53 -28.30 13.53
C ALA A 14 27.49 -27.40 14.33
N VAL A 15 26.94 -26.41 15.04
CA VAL A 15 27.72 -25.51 15.90
C VAL A 15 28.30 -26.23 17.13
N SER A 16 27.57 -27.20 17.69
CA SER A 16 28.08 -28.01 18.81
C SER A 16 29.32 -28.81 18.40
N GLN A 17 29.30 -29.38 17.20
CA GLN A 17 30.43 -30.13 16.64
C GLN A 17 31.65 -29.22 16.42
N GLU A 18 31.45 -28.00 15.91
CA GLU A 18 32.50 -26.99 15.76
C GLU A 18 33.19 -26.67 17.10
N VAL A 19 32.40 -26.44 18.15
CA VAL A 19 32.93 -26.16 19.50
C VAL A 19 33.66 -27.37 20.08
N ALA A 20 33.14 -28.58 19.88
CA ALA A 20 33.78 -29.81 20.36
C ALA A 20 35.15 -30.03 19.69
N LEU A 21 35.25 -29.78 18.38
CA LEU A 21 36.47 -29.91 17.60
C LEU A 21 37.55 -28.91 18.04
N GLU A 22 37.19 -27.66 18.32
CA GLU A 22 38.15 -26.66 18.83
C GLU A 22 38.61 -26.98 20.26
N LEU A 23 37.75 -27.58 21.09
CA LEU A 23 38.14 -28.00 22.43
C LEU A 23 39.10 -29.20 22.42
N SER A 24 39.04 -30.07 21.41
CA SER A 24 39.99 -31.18 21.24
C SER A 24 41.30 -30.73 20.59
N THR A 25 41.26 -29.71 19.73
CA THR A 25 42.42 -29.25 18.95
C THR A 25 42.52 -27.73 18.99
N PRO A 26 42.98 -27.11 20.10
CA PRO A 26 42.99 -25.66 20.22
C PRO A 26 43.95 -25.04 19.21
N SER A 27 43.42 -24.25 18.28
CA SER A 27 44.20 -23.59 17.23
C SER A 27 44.90 -22.34 17.81
N GLY A 28 46.15 -22.50 18.25
CA GLY A 28 46.97 -21.41 18.79
C GLY A 28 47.61 -20.57 17.68
N ASN A 29 47.29 -19.27 17.59
CA ASN A 29 47.91 -18.37 16.62
C ASN A 29 48.69 -17.22 17.29
N SER A 30 50.01 -17.24 17.08
CA SER A 30 51.05 -16.20 17.28
C SER A 30 51.41 -15.64 18.69
N ALA A 31 52.71 -15.72 18.95
CA ALA A 31 53.67 -14.86 19.66
C ALA A 31 53.40 -14.19 21.03
N ASN A 32 52.20 -14.19 21.65
CA ASN A 32 52.02 -13.92 23.12
C ASN A 32 50.56 -13.83 23.62
N LYS A 33 49.52 -14.06 22.79
CA LYS A 33 48.10 -14.03 23.24
C LYS A 33 47.27 -15.13 22.56
N PHE A 34 46.52 -15.90 23.35
CA PHE A 34 45.60 -16.92 22.87
C PHE A 34 44.25 -16.29 22.54
N ARG A 35 43.94 -16.12 21.25
CA ARG A 35 42.66 -15.57 20.80
C ARG A 35 41.61 -16.66 20.71
N CYS A 36 40.38 -16.37 21.13
CA CYS A 36 39.27 -17.29 20.91
C CYS A 36 38.78 -17.14 19.46
N CYS A 37 38.79 -18.22 18.69
CA CYS A 37 38.32 -18.26 17.30
C CYS A 37 36.81 -17.97 17.16
N PHE A 38 36.02 -18.26 18.20
CA PHE A 38 34.57 -18.03 18.23
C PHE A 38 34.17 -16.65 18.74
N CYS A 39 35.11 -15.82 19.21
CA CYS A 39 34.79 -14.48 19.69
C CYS A 39 35.38 -13.43 18.76
N PRO A 40 34.60 -12.40 18.35
CA PRO A 40 35.09 -11.37 17.43
C PRO A 40 36.37 -10.66 17.91
N PHE A 41 36.55 -10.44 19.22
CA PHE A 41 37.72 -9.70 19.73
C PHE A 41 38.43 -10.34 20.94
N ARG A 42 37.82 -11.35 21.59
CA ARG A 42 38.29 -11.86 22.90
C ARG A 42 39.67 -12.50 22.78
N SER A 43 40.58 -12.09 23.67
CA SER A 43 41.88 -12.73 23.85
C SER A 43 42.13 -13.13 25.31
N CYS A 44 42.92 -14.18 25.49
CA CYS A 44 43.31 -14.76 26.76
C CYS A 44 44.84 -14.75 26.87
N GLY A 45 45.37 -14.44 28.04
CA GLY A 45 46.82 -14.47 28.27
C GLY A 45 47.41 -15.87 28.40
N ARG A 46 46.59 -16.92 28.51
CA ARG A 46 47.02 -18.31 28.69
C ARG A 46 46.03 -19.28 28.05
N ALA A 47 46.52 -20.45 27.61
CA ALA A 47 45.72 -21.50 26.98
C ALA A 47 44.66 -22.10 27.92
N ASP A 48 44.99 -22.32 29.20
CA ASP A 48 44.06 -22.84 30.22
C ASP A 48 42.81 -21.94 30.37
N ARG A 49 43.03 -20.62 30.31
CA ARG A 49 41.96 -19.61 30.38
C ARG A 49 41.13 -19.60 29.11
N LEU A 50 41.72 -19.86 27.95
CA LEU A 50 40.99 -19.99 26.68
C LEU A 50 40.04 -21.21 26.73
N GLY A 51 40.52 -22.38 27.14
CA GLY A 51 39.67 -23.57 27.26
C GLY A 51 38.54 -23.39 28.29
N LYS A 52 38.82 -22.74 29.43
CA LYS A 52 37.78 -22.35 30.40
C LYS A 52 36.76 -21.36 29.82
N HIS A 53 37.23 -20.42 28.99
CA HIS A 53 36.36 -19.46 28.33
C HIS A 53 35.43 -20.15 27.31
N ILE A 54 35.97 -21.00 26.44
CA ILE A 54 35.18 -21.74 25.43
C ILE A 54 34.05 -22.54 26.12
N ARG A 55 34.40 -23.39 27.10
CA ARG A 55 33.41 -24.19 27.84
C ARG A 55 32.32 -23.36 28.54
N LYS A 56 32.68 -22.17 29.07
CA LYS A 56 31.74 -21.34 29.83
C LYS A 56 30.83 -20.48 28.95
N PHE A 57 31.35 -19.97 27.84
CA PHE A 57 30.68 -18.94 27.04
C PHE A 57 30.14 -19.45 25.71
N HIS A 58 30.72 -20.52 25.16
CA HIS A 58 30.28 -21.16 23.93
C HIS A 58 29.55 -22.48 24.23
N ALA A 59 28.55 -22.40 25.11
CA ALA A 59 27.71 -23.52 25.50
C ALA A 59 26.30 -23.39 24.89
N LYS A 60 25.57 -24.50 24.79
CA LYS A 60 24.25 -24.57 24.16
C LYS A 60 23.25 -23.63 24.81
N GLU A 61 23.28 -23.48 26.13
CA GLU A 61 22.40 -22.60 26.92
C GLU A 61 22.59 -21.12 26.57
N ARG A 62 23.72 -20.78 25.93
CA ARG A 62 24.08 -19.44 25.48
C ARG A 62 24.07 -19.30 23.96
N LEU A 63 23.49 -20.27 23.25
CA LEU A 63 23.51 -20.36 21.79
C LEU A 63 24.94 -20.27 21.25
N PHE A 64 25.90 -20.84 21.99
CA PHE A 64 27.32 -20.86 21.65
C PHE A 64 27.95 -19.47 21.38
N THR A 65 27.38 -18.39 21.91
CA THR A 65 27.91 -17.03 21.76
C THR A 65 28.25 -16.38 23.09
N ALA A 66 29.43 -15.78 23.19
CA ALA A 66 29.87 -15.15 24.42
C ALA A 66 29.07 -13.87 24.75
N ASN A 67 28.55 -13.18 23.74
CA ASN A 67 27.72 -11.98 23.88
C ASN A 67 26.23 -12.33 23.98
N GLY A 68 25.77 -12.59 25.21
CA GLY A 68 24.35 -12.92 25.46
C GLY A 68 23.39 -11.73 25.31
N ARG A 69 23.90 -10.50 25.16
CA ARG A 69 23.06 -9.30 25.24
C ARG A 69 22.39 -8.94 23.92
N THR A 70 23.13 -9.05 22.81
CA THR A 70 22.62 -8.68 21.47
C THR A 70 22.32 -9.89 20.60
N GLN A 71 22.89 -11.06 20.94
CA GLN A 71 22.82 -12.28 20.12
C GLN A 71 23.21 -12.04 18.66
N ALA A 72 24.00 -10.99 18.38
CA ALA A 72 24.33 -10.57 17.02
C ALA A 72 25.07 -11.66 16.24
N GLN A 73 26.02 -12.33 16.90
CA GLN A 73 26.75 -13.43 16.29
C GLN A 73 25.84 -14.62 15.97
N TRP A 74 24.89 -14.95 16.85
CA TRP A 74 23.95 -16.05 16.59
C TRP A 74 23.03 -15.74 15.40
N ASN A 75 22.50 -14.52 15.34
CA ASN A 75 21.69 -14.09 14.18
C ASN A 75 22.49 -14.13 12.88
N LEU A 76 23.80 -13.86 12.93
CA LEU A 76 24.69 -13.93 11.78
C LEU A 76 24.95 -15.39 11.35
N VAL A 77 25.20 -16.28 12.31
CA VAL A 77 25.32 -17.74 12.09
C VAL A 77 24.07 -18.28 11.43
N LEU A 78 22.89 -17.92 11.93
CA LEU A 78 21.61 -18.33 11.37
C LEU A 78 21.39 -17.77 9.95
N ALA A 79 21.90 -16.57 9.64
CA ALA A 79 21.84 -16.01 8.29
C ALA A 79 22.76 -16.75 7.31
N MET A 80 24.00 -17.04 7.73
CA MET A 80 24.97 -17.82 6.95
C MET A 80 24.42 -19.22 6.65
N PHE A 81 23.88 -19.91 7.67
CA PHE A 81 23.33 -21.26 7.51
C PHE A 81 22.22 -21.33 6.46
N GLU A 82 21.26 -20.40 6.52
CA GLU A 82 20.14 -20.36 5.56
C GLU A 82 20.58 -20.03 4.13
N GLN A 83 21.64 -19.22 3.95
CA GLN A 83 22.12 -18.83 2.63
C GLN A 83 22.99 -19.88 1.96
N GLU A 84 23.79 -20.60 2.73
CA GLU A 84 24.84 -21.47 2.18
C GLU A 84 24.45 -22.93 2.08
N GLN A 85 23.33 -23.36 2.68
CA GLN A 85 22.95 -24.78 2.78
C GLN A 85 24.15 -25.68 3.15
N ALA A 86 24.83 -25.31 4.24
CA ALA A 86 25.89 -26.02 4.95
C ALA A 86 27.25 -26.23 4.27
N THR A 87 28.28 -25.56 4.81
CA THR A 87 29.54 -26.20 5.24
C THR A 87 30.03 -25.48 6.52
N GLY A 88 30.61 -26.21 7.47
CA GLY A 88 30.83 -25.79 8.87
C GLY A 88 31.71 -24.54 9.12
N ASN A 89 32.15 -24.37 10.38
CA ASN A 89 32.89 -23.18 10.86
C ASN A 89 32.04 -21.90 10.96
N PHE A 90 30.74 -22.02 11.27
CA PHE A 90 29.85 -20.88 11.34
C PHE A 90 30.23 -19.90 12.45
N LEU A 91 30.63 -20.37 13.63
CA LEU A 91 31.03 -19.48 14.72
C LEU A 91 32.30 -18.72 14.39
N GLN A 92 33.31 -19.40 13.83
CA GLN A 92 34.55 -18.78 13.43
C GLN A 92 34.33 -17.74 12.31
N ARG A 93 33.54 -18.08 11.28
CA ARG A 93 33.23 -17.18 10.16
C ARG A 93 32.40 -15.98 10.61
N SER A 94 31.40 -16.19 11.46
CA SER A 94 30.61 -15.10 12.03
C SER A 94 31.46 -14.18 12.92
N ALA A 95 32.42 -14.72 13.68
CA ALA A 95 33.35 -13.92 14.47
C ALA A 95 34.27 -13.07 13.59
N ALA A 96 34.83 -13.65 12.53
CA ALA A 96 35.64 -12.95 11.54
C ALA A 96 34.85 -11.84 10.82
N GLN A 97 33.63 -12.14 10.39
CA GLN A 97 32.75 -11.18 9.72
C GLN A 97 32.38 -10.01 10.64
N LEU A 98 32.08 -10.26 11.92
CA LEU A 98 31.84 -9.20 12.90
C LEU A 98 33.07 -8.33 13.14
N GLN A 99 34.27 -8.93 13.16
CA GLN A 99 35.51 -8.16 13.26
C GLN A 99 35.70 -7.25 12.04
N GLN A 100 35.47 -7.78 10.84
CA GLN A 100 35.58 -7.04 9.59
C GLN A 100 34.60 -5.87 9.53
N TRP A 101 33.33 -6.09 9.91
CA TRP A 101 32.29 -5.06 9.86
C TRP A 101 32.48 -3.96 10.89
N ILE A 102 32.87 -4.32 12.12
CA ILE A 102 33.03 -3.33 13.19
C ILE A 102 34.31 -2.50 13.00
N ALA A 103 35.36 -3.13 12.45
CA ALA A 103 36.67 -2.53 12.18
C ALA A 103 37.12 -1.57 13.31
N PRO A 104 37.24 -2.05 14.56
CA PRO A 104 37.48 -1.17 15.70
C PRO A 104 38.87 -0.53 15.62
N ASP A 105 38.96 0.75 15.98
CA ASP A 105 40.24 1.43 16.15
C ASP A 105 41.08 0.76 17.27
N PRO A 106 42.40 1.00 17.34
CA PRO A 106 43.28 0.32 18.29
C PRO A 106 42.85 0.46 19.76
N LEU A 107 42.31 1.62 20.15
CA LEU A 107 41.84 1.85 21.53
C LEU A 107 40.56 1.06 21.81
N THR A 108 39.62 1.07 20.86
CA THR A 108 38.40 0.26 20.95
C THR A 108 38.73 -1.22 20.98
N LEU A 109 39.66 -1.71 20.15
CA LEU A 109 40.09 -3.11 20.13
C LEU A 109 40.74 -3.53 21.46
N ALA A 110 41.59 -2.69 22.04
CA ALA A 110 42.21 -2.95 23.34
C ALA A 110 41.15 -3.15 24.45
N TYR A 111 40.08 -2.35 24.44
CA TYR A 111 38.95 -2.50 25.35
C TYR A 111 38.14 -3.78 25.05
N LEU A 112 37.73 -3.98 23.79
CA LEU A 112 36.91 -5.12 23.38
C LEU A 112 37.60 -6.46 23.63
N SER A 113 38.93 -6.51 23.50
CA SER A 113 39.70 -7.75 23.70
C SER A 113 39.59 -8.35 25.11
N LYS A 114 39.18 -7.55 26.09
CA LYS A 114 39.01 -7.94 27.50
C LYS A 114 37.55 -8.22 27.89
N HIS A 115 36.58 -7.97 27.01
CA HIS A 115 35.15 -8.01 27.32
C HIS A 115 34.37 -8.91 26.35
N ASN A 116 33.33 -9.58 26.86
CA ASN A 116 32.46 -10.42 26.04
C ASN A 116 31.17 -9.70 25.63
N ASP A 117 30.75 -8.69 26.40
CA ASP A 117 29.53 -7.92 26.15
C ASP A 117 29.82 -6.73 25.26
N ILE A 118 29.39 -6.82 24.01
CA ILE A 118 29.58 -5.77 23.00
C ILE A 118 28.21 -5.22 22.61
N ASP A 119 28.02 -3.91 22.76
CA ASP A 119 26.78 -3.25 22.37
C ASP A 119 26.84 -2.92 20.87
N VAL A 120 26.49 -3.92 20.07
CA VAL A 120 26.34 -3.82 18.61
C VAL A 120 24.87 -3.72 18.21
N VAL A 121 24.63 -3.12 17.05
CA VAL A 121 23.30 -3.05 16.42
C VAL A 121 23.40 -3.45 14.96
N LEU A 122 22.30 -4.00 14.44
CA LEU A 122 22.16 -4.28 13.03
C LEU A 122 21.82 -2.99 12.29
N LEU A 123 22.64 -2.62 11.31
CA LEU A 123 22.47 -1.46 10.44
C LEU A 123 22.21 -1.95 9.02
N LEU A 124 21.09 -1.54 8.43
CA LEU A 124 20.80 -1.74 7.01
C LEU A 124 21.33 -0.55 6.21
N THR A 125 22.14 -0.85 5.20
CA THR A 125 22.70 0.13 4.24
C THR A 125 22.33 -0.28 2.81
N SER A 126 22.61 0.57 1.82
CA SER A 126 22.52 0.19 0.40
C SER A 126 23.43 -1.00 0.04
N GLN A 127 24.57 -1.14 0.71
CA GLN A 127 25.53 -2.23 0.50
C GLN A 127 25.12 -3.56 1.12
N GLY A 128 24.15 -3.53 2.04
CA GLY A 128 23.71 -4.71 2.78
C GLY A 128 23.57 -4.48 4.27
N PRO A 129 23.08 -5.52 4.98
CA PRO A 129 23.06 -5.54 6.44
C PRO A 129 24.48 -5.70 7.00
N THR A 130 24.77 -4.95 8.05
CA THR A 130 26.05 -5.02 8.76
C THR A 130 25.85 -4.77 10.26
N TYR A 131 26.72 -5.33 11.10
CA TYR A 131 26.73 -5.01 12.54
C TYR A 131 27.76 -3.92 12.81
N VAL A 132 27.30 -2.85 13.45
CA VAL A 132 28.15 -1.72 13.89
C VAL A 132 28.07 -1.57 15.41
N LEU A 133 29.07 -0.91 16.00
CA LEU A 133 28.98 -0.49 17.39
C LEU A 133 27.85 0.52 17.53
N LYS A 134 27.10 0.44 18.63
CA LYS A 134 25.99 1.38 18.88
C LYS A 134 26.42 2.85 18.85
N ALA A 135 27.67 3.14 19.22
CA ALA A 135 28.27 4.47 19.14
C ALA A 135 28.47 4.99 17.69
N GLN A 136 28.50 4.10 16.69
CA GLN A 136 28.68 4.41 15.27
C GLN A 136 27.36 4.69 14.53
N THR A 137 26.23 4.75 15.25
CA THR A 137 24.89 4.90 14.65
C THR A 137 24.46 6.36 14.41
N VAL A 138 25.42 7.28 14.33
CA VAL A 138 25.16 8.73 14.34
C VAL A 138 24.30 9.16 13.15
N ASN A 139 24.56 8.60 11.97
CA ASN A 139 23.84 8.91 10.74
C ASN A 139 22.78 7.85 10.39
N SER A 140 22.23 7.19 11.41
CA SER A 140 21.30 6.09 11.25
C SER A 140 20.00 6.34 12.02
N ARG A 141 18.89 5.90 11.46
CA ARG A 141 17.58 5.95 12.10
C ARG A 141 17.28 4.62 12.76
N ARG A 142 16.82 4.67 14.01
CA ARG A 142 16.43 3.47 14.77
C ARG A 142 15.01 3.05 14.40
N LEU A 143 14.84 1.83 13.92
CA LEU A 143 13.52 1.27 13.68
C LEU A 143 12.92 0.65 14.95
N HIS A 144 13.65 -0.27 15.58
CA HIS A 144 13.28 -0.84 16.89
C HIS A 144 14.48 -1.50 17.56
N LYS A 145 14.46 -1.66 18.89
CA LYS A 145 15.49 -2.35 19.71
C LYS A 145 16.93 -2.20 19.18
N ASN A 146 17.40 -3.14 18.35
CA ASN A 146 18.76 -3.23 17.82
C ASN A 146 18.82 -3.18 16.27
N LEU A 147 17.77 -2.72 15.59
CA LEU A 147 17.72 -2.56 14.13
C LEU A 147 17.67 -1.07 13.75
N TYR A 148 18.59 -0.69 12.89
CA TYR A 148 18.79 0.65 12.36
C TYR A 148 18.89 0.57 10.83
N TYR A 149 18.68 1.70 10.17
CA TYR A 149 18.98 1.86 8.76
C TYR A 149 19.56 3.26 8.52
N ASP A 150 20.35 3.42 7.46
CA ASP A 150 20.90 4.71 7.06
C ASP A 150 20.10 5.34 5.90
N HIS A 151 20.51 6.53 5.49
CA HIS A 151 19.88 7.25 4.39
C HIS A 151 20.05 6.52 3.03
N SER A 152 21.15 5.79 2.83
CA SER A 152 21.40 5.04 1.59
C SER A 152 20.40 3.88 1.43
N PHE A 153 20.12 3.15 2.51
CA PHE A 153 19.07 2.13 2.54
C PHE A 153 17.67 2.74 2.35
N ALA A 154 17.40 3.90 2.95
CA ALA A 154 16.11 4.58 2.78
C ALA A 154 15.84 4.95 1.32
N SER A 155 16.85 5.49 0.62
CA SER A 155 16.81 5.80 -0.82
C SER A 155 16.56 4.55 -1.67
N LEU A 156 17.28 3.46 -1.39
CA LEU A 156 17.07 2.16 -2.05
C LEU A 156 15.63 1.66 -1.83
N LEU A 157 15.17 1.63 -0.58
CA LEU A 157 13.86 1.11 -0.23
C LEU A 157 12.74 1.92 -0.87
N LEU A 158 12.81 3.27 -0.81
CA LEU A 158 11.85 4.16 -1.47
C LEU A 158 11.77 3.88 -2.97
N SER A 159 12.92 3.73 -3.64
CA SER A 159 12.94 3.45 -5.07
C SER A 159 12.21 2.14 -5.42
N LEU A 160 12.42 1.10 -4.62
CA LEU A 160 11.79 -0.20 -4.81
C LEU A 160 10.30 -0.16 -4.46
N MET A 161 9.92 0.61 -3.43
CA MET A 161 8.51 0.87 -3.09
C MET A 161 7.78 1.50 -4.27
N LEU A 162 8.37 2.49 -4.95
CA LEU A 162 7.77 3.10 -6.13
C LEU A 162 7.73 2.12 -7.32
N GLN A 163 8.84 1.42 -7.59
CA GLN A 163 8.93 0.44 -8.68
C GLN A 163 7.88 -0.69 -8.55
N HIS A 164 7.59 -1.11 -7.33
CA HIS A 164 6.69 -2.23 -7.05
C HIS A 164 5.34 -1.80 -6.45
N ALA A 165 4.97 -0.52 -6.56
CA ALA A 165 3.70 0.02 -6.08
C ALA A 165 3.40 -0.33 -4.59
N GLY A 166 4.43 -0.29 -3.74
CA GLY A 166 4.34 -0.54 -2.31
C GLY A 166 4.11 -2.00 -1.92
N LYS A 167 4.13 -2.95 -2.86
CA LYS A 167 3.95 -4.38 -2.54
C LYS A 167 5.16 -4.91 -1.77
N SER A 168 4.97 -5.19 -0.48
CA SER A 168 6.06 -5.58 0.42
C SER A 168 6.92 -6.74 -0.12
N GLU A 169 6.33 -7.83 -0.62
CA GLU A 169 7.15 -8.99 -1.03
C GLU A 169 8.06 -8.68 -2.24
N PRO A 170 7.55 -8.15 -3.37
CA PRO A 170 8.42 -7.70 -4.46
C PRO A 170 9.46 -6.66 -4.05
N VAL A 171 9.09 -5.70 -3.18
CA VAL A 171 10.02 -4.68 -2.66
C VAL A 171 11.21 -5.34 -1.97
N PHE A 172 10.97 -6.26 -1.03
CA PHE A 172 12.05 -6.88 -0.27
C PHE A 172 12.80 -7.95 -1.07
N ASN A 173 12.17 -8.60 -2.05
CA ASN A 173 12.90 -9.41 -3.02
C ASN A 173 13.88 -8.55 -3.84
N GLY A 174 13.46 -7.34 -4.23
CA GLY A 174 14.34 -6.37 -4.88
C GLY A 174 15.49 -5.91 -3.98
N VAL A 175 15.24 -5.70 -2.69
CA VAL A 175 16.28 -5.37 -1.70
C VAL A 175 17.29 -6.52 -1.58
N VAL A 176 16.81 -7.75 -1.43
CA VAL A 176 17.66 -8.95 -1.31
C VAL A 176 18.49 -9.13 -2.59
N HIS A 177 17.89 -9.00 -3.76
CA HIS A 177 18.60 -9.06 -5.03
C HIS A 177 19.68 -7.98 -5.13
N HIS A 178 19.39 -6.75 -4.70
CA HIS A 178 20.39 -5.69 -4.65
C HIS A 178 21.56 -6.04 -3.72
N PHE A 179 21.28 -6.59 -2.53
CA PHE A 179 22.34 -7.01 -1.61
C PHE A 179 23.20 -8.15 -2.17
N VAL A 180 22.60 -9.09 -2.90
CA VAL A 180 23.36 -10.13 -3.61
C VAL A 180 24.30 -9.51 -4.64
N GLN A 181 23.84 -8.50 -5.39
CA GLN A 181 24.68 -7.79 -6.36
C GLN A 181 25.83 -7.00 -5.70
N GLN A 182 25.63 -6.50 -4.49
CA GLN A 182 26.69 -5.87 -3.68
C GLN A 182 27.59 -6.88 -2.96
N GLN A 183 27.43 -8.18 -3.22
CA GLN A 183 28.20 -9.26 -2.58
C GLN A 183 28.09 -9.22 -1.04
N SER A 184 26.95 -8.77 -0.50
CA SER A 184 26.73 -8.78 0.94
C SER A 184 26.70 -10.23 1.44
N PRO A 185 27.50 -10.59 2.46
CA PRO A 185 27.62 -11.97 2.91
C PRO A 185 26.32 -12.49 3.54
N CYS A 186 25.48 -11.61 4.11
CA CYS A 186 24.31 -12.02 4.87
C CYS A 186 22.99 -11.33 4.45
N VAL A 187 22.56 -11.48 3.20
CA VAL A 187 21.51 -10.65 2.56
C VAL A 187 20.13 -10.71 3.24
N LEU A 188 19.80 -11.78 3.96
CA LEU A 188 18.50 -11.95 4.62
C LEU A 188 18.46 -11.35 6.04
N LEU A 189 19.61 -10.93 6.57
CA LEU A 189 19.75 -10.49 7.95
C LEU A 189 18.91 -9.23 8.23
N GLY A 190 18.00 -9.32 9.21
CA GLY A 190 17.11 -8.22 9.59
C GLY A 190 15.86 -8.04 8.71
N LEU A 191 15.74 -8.81 7.62
CA LEU A 191 14.65 -8.68 6.65
C LEU A 191 13.70 -9.88 6.62
N ARG A 192 13.84 -10.85 7.53
CA ARG A 192 12.96 -12.04 7.57
C ARG A 192 11.53 -11.73 8.00
N ASN A 193 11.39 -10.87 9.01
CA ASN A 193 10.10 -10.65 9.65
C ASN A 193 9.22 -9.67 8.85
N ARG A 194 8.02 -10.10 8.48
CA ARG A 194 7.02 -9.26 7.78
C ARG A 194 6.67 -7.97 8.53
N LEU A 195 6.63 -8.00 9.86
CA LEU A 195 6.41 -6.81 10.68
C LEU A 195 7.57 -5.82 10.54
N THR A 196 8.81 -6.30 10.50
CA THR A 196 9.99 -5.47 10.29
C THR A 196 9.98 -4.83 8.91
N ARG A 197 9.70 -5.64 7.87
CA ARG A 197 9.52 -5.16 6.49
C ARG A 197 8.50 -4.02 6.40
N ARG A 198 7.33 -4.22 7.01
CA ARG A 198 6.26 -3.22 7.05
C ARG A 198 6.72 -1.94 7.75
N ARG A 199 7.29 -2.06 8.94
CA ARG A 199 7.78 -0.91 9.71
C ARG A 199 8.85 -0.12 8.96
N LEU A 200 9.75 -0.78 8.23
CA LEU A 200 10.73 -0.10 7.39
C LEU A 200 10.05 0.74 6.30
N MET A 201 9.05 0.18 5.61
CA MET A 201 8.32 0.92 4.59
C MET A 201 7.48 2.07 5.17
N GLU A 202 6.81 1.86 6.32
CA GLU A 202 6.09 2.90 7.06
C GLU A 202 7.03 4.05 7.47
N ASP A 203 8.19 3.72 8.03
CA ASP A 203 9.15 4.70 8.53
C ASP A 203 9.83 5.48 7.39
N VAL A 204 10.14 4.81 6.26
CA VAL A 204 10.67 5.45 5.04
C VAL A 204 9.63 6.32 4.36
N ALA A 205 8.39 5.85 4.22
CA ALA A 205 7.29 6.68 3.69
C ALA A 205 7.10 7.94 4.55
N GLY A 206 7.21 7.81 5.87
CA GLY A 206 7.09 8.91 6.83
C GLY A 206 8.32 9.81 6.97
N LEU A 207 9.37 9.65 6.15
CA LEU A 207 10.52 10.56 6.20
C LEU A 207 10.14 11.96 5.72
N PRO A 208 10.64 13.04 6.38
CA PRO A 208 10.33 14.40 5.98
C PRO A 208 10.62 14.70 4.50
N CYS A 209 11.77 14.25 3.97
CA CYS A 209 12.09 14.45 2.55
C CYS A 209 11.10 13.77 1.59
N VAL A 210 10.55 12.61 1.97
CA VAL A 210 9.56 11.88 1.18
C VAL A 210 8.19 12.56 1.24
N GLN A 211 7.79 13.04 2.43
CA GLN A 211 6.56 13.82 2.60
C GLN A 211 6.65 15.16 1.85
N SER A 212 7.75 15.89 1.99
CA SER A 212 7.98 17.13 1.26
C SER A 212 8.01 16.94 -0.26
N LEU A 213 8.52 15.81 -0.75
CA LEU A 213 8.39 15.47 -2.17
C LEU A 213 6.92 15.36 -2.56
N ARG A 214 6.11 14.56 -1.86
CA ARG A 214 4.67 14.42 -2.15
C ARG A 214 3.96 15.77 -2.10
N GLU A 215 4.19 16.55 -1.05
CA GLU A 215 3.60 17.88 -0.88
C GLU A 215 3.98 18.81 -2.03
N GLY A 216 5.26 18.86 -2.41
CA GLY A 216 5.73 19.66 -3.54
C GLY A 216 5.11 19.25 -4.89
N LEU A 217 4.84 17.96 -5.10
CA LEU A 217 4.12 17.47 -6.29
C LEU A 217 2.68 18.00 -6.30
N VAL A 218 1.98 17.89 -5.18
CA VAL A 218 0.59 18.34 -5.04
C VAL A 218 0.50 19.86 -5.16
N ASP A 219 1.39 20.61 -4.51
CA ASP A 219 1.46 22.07 -4.59
C ASP A 219 1.75 22.56 -6.02
N THR A 220 2.60 21.83 -6.75
CA THR A 220 2.83 22.13 -8.16
C THR A 220 1.56 21.92 -8.97
N CYS A 221 0.84 20.83 -8.77
CA CYS A 221 -0.47 20.61 -9.42
C CYS A 221 -1.49 21.70 -9.02
N THR A 222 -1.49 22.13 -7.76
CA THR A 222 -2.36 23.20 -7.26
C THR A 222 -2.11 24.51 -7.98
N ARG A 223 -0.84 24.93 -8.10
CA ARG A 223 -0.46 26.16 -8.82
C ARG A 223 -0.82 26.11 -10.30
N GLN A 224 -0.89 24.93 -10.88
CA GLN A 224 -1.26 24.70 -12.29
C GLN A 224 -2.77 24.58 -12.50
N GLY A 225 -3.59 24.78 -11.45
CA GLY A 225 -5.05 24.69 -11.55
C GLY A 225 -5.57 23.28 -11.78
N GLU A 226 -4.77 22.25 -11.49
CA GLU A 226 -5.12 20.84 -11.70
C GLU A 226 -6.40 20.44 -10.96
N TRP A 227 -6.61 21.04 -9.78
CA TRP A 227 -7.72 20.73 -8.87
C TRP A 227 -8.96 21.58 -9.09
N HIS A 228 -8.99 22.44 -10.12
CA HIS A 228 -10.21 23.19 -10.50
C HIS A 228 -11.38 22.25 -10.78
N VAL A 229 -11.08 21.08 -11.35
CA VAL A 229 -12.01 19.97 -11.51
C VAL A 229 -11.43 18.76 -10.79
N VAL A 230 -12.25 18.15 -9.95
CA VAL A 230 -11.94 16.90 -9.27
C VAL A 230 -12.88 15.82 -9.78
N THR A 231 -12.35 14.65 -10.10
CA THR A 231 -13.17 13.46 -10.35
C THR A 231 -13.01 12.50 -9.18
N HIS A 232 -14.13 12.07 -8.63
CA HIS A 232 -14.22 11.18 -7.48
C HIS A 232 -14.87 9.87 -7.87
N ASP A 233 -14.38 8.80 -7.26
CA ASP A 233 -14.98 7.48 -7.33
C ASP A 233 -14.59 6.67 -6.07
N ALA A 234 -15.28 5.56 -5.83
CA ALA A 234 -14.99 4.66 -4.73
C ALA A 234 -15.06 3.19 -5.16
N THR A 235 -14.09 2.38 -4.71
CA THR A 235 -14.07 0.94 -5.01
C THR A 235 -13.86 0.09 -3.77
N PHE A 236 -14.46 -1.10 -3.76
CA PHE A 236 -14.50 -1.97 -2.58
C PHE A 236 -13.55 -3.17 -2.68
N LYS A 237 -13.31 -3.68 -3.90
CA LYS A 237 -12.76 -5.02 -4.13
C LYS A 237 -11.38 -5.22 -3.49
N SER A 238 -10.52 -4.21 -3.53
CA SER A 238 -9.17 -4.25 -2.96
C SER A 238 -9.14 -4.32 -1.43
N LEU A 239 -10.23 -3.92 -0.75
CA LEU A 239 -10.31 -3.86 0.71
C LEU A 239 -10.86 -5.17 1.32
N PHE A 240 -11.44 -6.05 0.50
CA PHE A 240 -11.99 -7.34 0.98
C PHE A 240 -10.92 -8.35 1.45
N SER A 241 -9.64 -8.10 1.16
CA SER A 241 -8.52 -8.90 1.67
C SER A 241 -8.03 -8.43 3.05
N ILE A 242 -8.61 -7.36 3.62
CA ILE A 242 -8.17 -6.86 4.93
C ILE A 242 -8.60 -7.82 6.04
N LEU A 243 -7.62 -8.25 6.83
CA LEU A 243 -7.80 -9.15 7.96
C LEU A 243 -8.68 -8.53 9.05
N GLY A 244 -9.70 -9.28 9.47
CA GLY A 244 -10.56 -8.92 10.60
C GLY A 244 -11.79 -8.09 10.24
N GLN A 245 -12.02 -7.80 8.95
CA GLN A 245 -13.25 -7.14 8.48
C GLN A 245 -14.26 -8.18 7.97
N GLU A 246 -15.54 -7.95 8.26
CA GLU A 246 -16.61 -8.71 7.64
C GLU A 246 -16.92 -8.14 6.26
N LYS A 247 -16.94 -8.97 5.21
CA LYS A 247 -17.20 -8.48 3.83
C LYS A 247 -18.52 -7.71 3.79
N MET A 248 -18.48 -6.45 3.36
CA MET A 248 -19.63 -5.54 3.30
C MET A 248 -20.30 -5.24 4.65
N GLY A 249 -19.64 -5.52 5.78
CA GLY A 249 -20.20 -5.29 7.12
C GLY A 249 -20.33 -3.81 7.50
N GLN A 250 -19.49 -2.94 6.92
CA GLN A 250 -19.48 -1.48 7.15
C GLN A 250 -19.51 -1.06 8.63
N LYS A 251 -18.90 -1.86 9.53
CA LYS A 251 -18.88 -1.56 10.97
C LYS A 251 -17.88 -0.47 11.30
N ASP A 252 -18.07 0.19 12.44
CA ASP A 252 -17.14 1.19 12.94
C ASP A 252 -15.73 0.59 13.12
N GLY A 253 -14.74 1.32 12.59
CA GLY A 253 -13.34 0.89 12.53
C GLY A 253 -12.96 0.01 11.32
N GLU A 254 -13.91 -0.39 10.49
CA GLU A 254 -13.65 -1.06 9.20
C GLU A 254 -13.50 -0.04 8.05
N VAL A 255 -12.83 -0.46 6.97
CA VAL A 255 -12.69 0.28 5.72
C VAL A 255 -13.21 -0.58 4.57
N HIS A 256 -14.27 -0.12 3.92
CA HIS A 256 -14.90 -0.83 2.80
C HIS A 256 -14.86 -0.04 1.50
N ALA A 257 -14.75 1.29 1.54
CA ALA A 257 -14.69 2.13 0.36
C ALA A 257 -13.28 2.70 0.19
N LEU A 258 -12.63 2.47 -0.96
CA LEU A 258 -11.39 3.12 -1.34
C LEU A 258 -11.72 4.31 -2.23
N HIS A 259 -11.69 5.51 -1.67
CA HIS A 259 -11.96 6.73 -2.41
C HIS A 259 -10.75 7.14 -3.23
N SER A 260 -10.95 7.41 -4.52
CA SER A 260 -9.98 8.05 -5.39
C SER A 260 -10.35 9.50 -5.65
N VAL A 261 -9.34 10.37 -5.56
CA VAL A 261 -9.46 11.80 -5.84
C VAL A 261 -8.46 12.15 -6.94
N LEU A 262 -8.97 12.40 -8.13
CA LEU A 262 -8.19 12.75 -9.32
C LEU A 262 -8.44 14.20 -9.73
N GLY A 263 -7.41 14.86 -10.23
CA GLY A 263 -7.51 16.17 -10.88
C GLY A 263 -7.96 16.08 -12.33
N ARG A 264 -8.14 17.23 -12.97
CA ARG A 264 -8.67 17.36 -14.34
C ARG A 264 -7.92 16.53 -15.38
N SER A 265 -6.60 16.41 -15.26
CA SER A 265 -5.75 15.69 -16.21
C SER A 265 -5.45 14.25 -15.77
N GLY A 266 -6.11 13.79 -14.70
CA GLY A 266 -5.90 12.47 -14.11
C GLY A 266 -4.77 12.42 -13.09
N ALA A 267 -4.29 13.57 -12.59
CA ALA A 267 -3.34 13.60 -11.47
C ALA A 267 -3.97 12.99 -10.21
N LEU A 268 -3.34 11.97 -9.61
CA LEU A 268 -3.88 11.30 -8.42
C LEU A 268 -3.46 12.02 -7.13
N ALA A 269 -4.35 12.79 -6.53
CA ALA A 269 -4.11 13.43 -5.24
C ALA A 269 -3.95 12.39 -4.12
N GLY A 270 -4.81 11.36 -4.13
CA GLY A 270 -4.80 10.33 -3.12
C GLY A 270 -5.79 9.20 -3.37
N LEU A 271 -5.46 8.06 -2.77
CA LEU A 271 -6.38 6.96 -2.52
C LEU A 271 -6.55 6.84 -1.01
N THR A 272 -7.78 6.98 -0.50
CA THR A 272 -8.03 6.98 0.94
C THR A 272 -9.05 5.91 1.32
N PRO A 273 -8.68 4.96 2.21
CA PRO A 273 -9.60 3.93 2.66
C PRO A 273 -10.56 4.52 3.71
N GLN A 274 -11.86 4.40 3.46
CA GLN A 274 -12.94 4.88 4.32
C GLN A 274 -13.96 3.78 4.60
N ARG A 275 -14.85 4.03 5.57
CA ARG A 275 -15.87 3.08 6.00
C ARG A 275 -16.94 2.87 4.92
N THR A 276 -17.45 3.95 4.33
CA THR A 276 -18.54 3.95 3.34
C THR A 276 -18.31 5.02 2.28
N GLU A 277 -19.17 5.07 1.26
CA GLU A 277 -19.16 6.12 0.23
C GLU A 277 -19.90 7.40 0.63
N GLY A 278 -20.42 7.46 1.86
CA GLY A 278 -21.24 8.58 2.32
C GLY A 278 -20.48 9.90 2.41
N LEU A 279 -21.23 11.01 2.45
CA LEU A 279 -20.71 12.37 2.43
C LEU A 279 -19.56 12.62 3.42
N ASP A 280 -19.70 12.20 4.68
CA ASP A 280 -18.67 12.41 5.71
C ASP A 280 -17.36 11.68 5.38
N CYS A 281 -17.47 10.45 4.86
CA CYS A 281 -16.32 9.66 4.44
C CYS A 281 -15.65 10.26 3.19
N PHE A 282 -16.45 10.77 2.25
CA PHE A 282 -15.96 11.51 1.09
C PHE A 282 -15.21 12.78 1.50
N GLN A 283 -15.77 13.59 2.40
CA GLN A 283 -15.12 14.80 2.90
C GLN A 283 -13.78 14.46 3.58
N ALA A 284 -13.77 13.47 4.47
CA ALA A 284 -12.55 13.01 5.12
C ALA A 284 -11.50 12.48 4.12
N ALA A 285 -11.93 11.79 3.06
CA ALA A 285 -11.04 11.36 1.99
C ALA A 285 -10.42 12.54 1.24
N CYS A 286 -11.23 13.56 0.90
CA CYS A 286 -10.76 14.76 0.23
C CYS A 286 -9.79 15.56 1.09
N GLU A 287 -10.06 15.70 2.39
CA GLU A 287 -9.16 16.39 3.34
C GLU A 287 -7.83 15.65 3.53
N GLY A 288 -7.84 14.31 3.50
CA GLY A 288 -6.62 13.51 3.55
C GLY A 288 -5.82 13.50 2.25
N ALA A 289 -6.50 13.66 1.10
CA ALA A 289 -5.88 13.64 -0.21
C ALA A 289 -5.37 15.01 -0.67
N LEU A 290 -6.11 16.09 -0.38
CA LEU A 290 -5.87 17.44 -0.90
C LEU A 290 -5.59 18.45 0.23
N PRO A 291 -4.54 19.28 0.10
CA PRO A 291 -4.33 20.39 1.01
C PRO A 291 -5.47 21.42 0.89
N ARG A 292 -5.62 22.25 1.93
CA ARG A 292 -6.67 23.28 1.96
C ARG A 292 -6.61 24.21 0.75
N SER A 293 -5.42 24.65 0.34
CA SER A 293 -5.21 25.49 -0.84
C SER A 293 -5.77 24.87 -2.11
N ALA A 294 -5.58 23.55 -2.31
CA ALA A 294 -6.15 22.84 -3.44
C ALA A 294 -7.68 22.81 -3.37
N ARG A 295 -8.25 22.50 -2.20
CA ARG A 295 -9.71 22.45 -1.99
C ARG A 295 -10.38 23.80 -2.20
N GLU A 296 -9.72 24.89 -1.85
CA GLU A 296 -10.19 26.26 -2.10
C GLU A 296 -10.21 26.60 -3.60
N THR A 297 -9.41 25.93 -4.44
CA THR A 297 -9.42 26.17 -5.90
C THR A 297 -10.44 25.30 -6.64
N THR A 298 -10.98 24.25 -6.02
CA THR A 298 -11.91 23.32 -6.66
C THR A 298 -13.26 23.95 -6.92
N LYS A 299 -13.67 23.96 -8.19
CA LYS A 299 -14.96 24.49 -8.67
C LYS A 299 -15.95 23.41 -9.03
N TRP A 300 -15.47 22.26 -9.49
CA TRP A 300 -16.32 21.17 -9.99
C TRP A 300 -15.90 19.82 -9.44
N ILE A 301 -16.89 18.99 -9.13
CA ILE A 301 -16.70 17.58 -8.76
C ILE A 301 -17.51 16.71 -9.70
N PHE A 302 -16.87 15.71 -10.31
CA PHE A 302 -17.54 14.65 -11.05
C PHE A 302 -17.65 13.41 -10.17
N SER A 303 -18.83 12.82 -10.08
CA SER A 303 -19.11 11.62 -9.29
C SER A 303 -20.14 10.73 -9.99
N ASP A 304 -20.11 9.43 -9.73
CA ASP A 304 -21.12 8.48 -10.19
C ASP A 304 -22.46 8.63 -9.42
N THR A 305 -22.40 9.26 -8.25
CA THR A 305 -23.52 9.50 -7.34
C THR A 305 -23.49 10.95 -6.84
N PRO A 306 -23.77 11.95 -7.71
CA PRO A 306 -23.64 13.38 -7.40
C PRO A 306 -24.38 13.82 -6.13
N ALA A 307 -25.57 13.27 -5.89
CA ALA A 307 -26.38 13.58 -4.72
C ALA A 307 -25.68 13.22 -3.39
N SER A 308 -24.78 12.23 -3.39
CA SER A 308 -24.03 11.82 -2.20
C SER A 308 -22.93 12.82 -1.81
N VAL A 309 -22.46 13.64 -2.78
CA VAL A 309 -21.35 14.58 -2.58
C VAL A 309 -21.80 16.05 -2.66
N GLU A 310 -23.04 16.34 -3.03
CA GLU A 310 -23.58 17.71 -3.13
C GLU A 310 -23.39 18.56 -1.86
N GLY A 311 -23.47 17.93 -0.68
CA GLY A 311 -23.22 18.58 0.62
C GLY A 311 -21.76 18.88 0.93
N CYS A 312 -20.82 18.72 -0.01
CA CYS A 312 -19.38 18.85 0.26
C CYS A 312 -18.82 20.27 0.24
N ARG A 313 -19.67 21.31 0.14
CA ARG A 313 -19.25 22.73 0.19
C ARG A 313 -18.44 23.09 1.44
N ARG A 314 -18.62 22.37 2.56
CA ARG A 314 -17.77 22.52 3.76
C ARG A 314 -16.31 22.17 3.49
N CYS A 315 -16.07 21.14 2.67
CA CYS A 315 -14.74 20.69 2.28
C CYS A 315 -14.18 21.53 1.12
N PHE A 316 -15.05 21.97 0.20
CA PHE A 316 -14.72 22.74 -1.01
C PHE A 316 -15.50 24.07 -1.02
N PRO A 317 -14.95 25.15 -0.40
CA PRO A 317 -15.71 26.38 -0.16
C PRO A 317 -16.10 27.13 -1.45
N ASN A 318 -15.33 26.96 -2.53
CA ASN A 318 -15.57 27.61 -3.82
C ASN A 318 -16.22 26.68 -4.87
N LEU A 319 -16.85 25.60 -4.42
CA LEU A 319 -17.54 24.66 -5.29
C LEU A 319 -18.72 25.34 -5.99
N VAL A 320 -18.68 25.34 -7.33
CA VAL A 320 -19.73 25.86 -8.20
C VAL A 320 -20.84 24.83 -8.39
N GLY A 321 -20.48 23.57 -8.61
CA GLY A 321 -21.45 22.49 -8.80
C GLY A 321 -20.84 21.10 -8.83
N VAL A 322 -21.72 20.11 -8.81
CA VAL A 322 -21.40 18.68 -8.97
C VAL A 322 -21.97 18.20 -10.29
N ALA A 323 -21.22 17.37 -11.01
CA ALA A 323 -21.61 16.77 -12.27
C ALA A 323 -21.64 15.24 -12.16
N GLU A 324 -22.54 14.62 -12.94
CA GLU A 324 -22.58 13.16 -13.07
C GLU A 324 -21.57 12.66 -14.10
N ASP A 325 -21.06 11.45 -13.87
CA ASP A 325 -20.31 10.72 -14.87
C ASP A 325 -21.21 10.22 -16.03
N PRO A 326 -20.99 10.67 -17.27
CA PRO A 326 -21.72 10.20 -18.44
C PRO A 326 -21.48 8.71 -18.79
N LEU A 327 -20.44 8.06 -18.27
CA LEU A 327 -20.13 6.67 -18.62
C LEU A 327 -20.92 5.63 -17.81
N HIS A 328 -21.39 5.97 -16.61
CA HIS A 328 -22.03 5.00 -15.71
C HIS A 328 -23.29 4.35 -16.32
N LEU A 329 -24.10 5.11 -17.07
CA LEU A 329 -25.26 4.54 -17.75
C LEU A 329 -24.83 3.48 -18.78
N VAL A 330 -23.74 3.72 -19.49
CA VAL A 330 -23.20 2.78 -20.49
C VAL A 330 -22.75 1.49 -19.80
N PHE A 331 -22.03 1.58 -18.69
CA PHE A 331 -21.59 0.41 -17.93
C PHE A 331 -22.76 -0.40 -17.36
N ARG A 332 -23.80 0.27 -16.87
CA ARG A 332 -25.02 -0.41 -16.41
C ARG A 332 -25.73 -1.15 -17.54
N VAL A 333 -25.75 -0.61 -18.75
CA VAL A 333 -26.26 -1.30 -19.94
C VAL A 333 -25.39 -2.52 -20.25
N GLU A 334 -24.07 -2.39 -20.27
CA GLU A 334 -23.14 -3.50 -20.54
C GLU A 334 -23.21 -4.62 -19.50
N ALA A 335 -23.54 -4.31 -18.25
CA ALA A 335 -23.78 -5.31 -17.21
C ALA A 335 -24.91 -6.28 -17.56
N CYS A 336 -25.92 -5.87 -18.34
CA CYS A 336 -26.97 -6.76 -18.87
C CYS A 336 -26.45 -7.74 -19.95
N PHE A 337 -25.23 -7.53 -20.45
CA PHE A 337 -24.59 -8.34 -21.49
C PHE A 337 -23.30 -9.00 -20.99
N GLY A 338 -23.14 -9.13 -19.67
CA GLY A 338 -21.95 -9.72 -19.07
C GLY A 338 -20.70 -8.88 -19.30
N GLU A 339 -20.83 -7.56 -19.15
CA GLU A 339 -19.73 -6.58 -19.26
C GLU A 339 -19.12 -6.52 -20.67
N ARG A 340 -19.94 -6.78 -21.71
CA ARG A 340 -19.53 -6.74 -23.12
C ARG A 340 -20.09 -5.51 -23.82
N ARG A 341 -19.24 -4.82 -24.59
CA ARG A 341 -19.62 -3.74 -25.50
C ARG A 341 -20.48 -4.28 -26.65
N THR A 342 -21.71 -3.80 -26.76
CA THR A 342 -22.70 -4.11 -27.81
C THR A 342 -22.93 -2.93 -28.74
N ALA A 343 -23.66 -3.13 -29.85
CA ALA A 343 -24.12 -2.03 -30.70
C ALA A 343 -24.99 -1.04 -29.90
N LEU A 344 -25.95 -1.55 -29.12
CA LEU A 344 -26.75 -0.77 -28.18
C LEU A 344 -25.90 0.12 -27.26
N SER A 345 -24.93 -0.47 -26.55
CA SER A 345 -24.09 0.30 -25.62
C SER A 345 -23.22 1.35 -26.32
N ARG A 346 -22.83 1.12 -27.59
CA ARG A 346 -22.11 2.11 -28.41
C ARG A 346 -22.99 3.31 -28.75
N ASP A 347 -24.26 3.09 -29.06
CA ASP A 347 -25.21 4.17 -29.34
C ASP A 347 -25.57 4.94 -28.06
N VAL A 348 -25.73 4.26 -26.93
CA VAL A 348 -25.87 4.93 -25.63
C VAL A 348 -24.64 5.79 -25.34
N LEU A 349 -23.43 5.27 -25.55
CA LEU A 349 -22.19 6.04 -25.39
C LEU A 349 -22.15 7.27 -26.32
N ARG A 350 -22.61 7.16 -27.56
CA ARG A 350 -22.72 8.31 -28.48
C ARG A 350 -23.66 9.38 -27.92
N LEU A 351 -24.83 9.01 -27.40
CA LEU A 351 -25.72 9.97 -26.75
C LEU A 351 -25.08 10.61 -25.52
N GLN A 352 -24.38 9.83 -24.70
CA GLN A 352 -23.69 10.33 -23.51
C GLN A 352 -22.58 11.34 -23.85
N LYS A 353 -21.95 11.22 -25.03
CA LYS A 353 -20.97 12.20 -25.53
C LYS A 353 -21.56 13.60 -25.74
N LYS A 354 -22.88 13.74 -25.93
CA LYS A 354 -23.52 15.07 -26.05
C LYS A 354 -23.34 15.92 -24.80
N PHE A 355 -23.26 15.29 -23.62
CA PHE A 355 -22.99 16.00 -22.37
C PHE A 355 -21.52 16.45 -22.23
N ALA A 356 -20.63 16.01 -23.14
CA ALA A 356 -19.27 16.53 -23.22
C ALA A 356 -19.19 17.81 -24.08
N ALA A 357 -20.23 18.16 -24.83
CA ALA A 357 -20.30 19.44 -25.52
C ALA A 357 -20.47 20.57 -24.49
N PRO A 358 -19.74 21.70 -24.62
CA PRO A 358 -19.87 22.82 -23.69
C PRO A 358 -21.25 23.49 -23.83
N GLU A 359 -21.88 23.82 -22.70
CA GLU A 359 -23.15 24.55 -22.65
C GLU A 359 -23.17 25.54 -21.49
N LEU A 360 -23.72 26.74 -21.71
CA LEU A 360 -23.98 27.71 -20.65
C LEU A 360 -25.41 27.56 -20.12
N GLY A 361 -25.60 27.65 -18.80
CA GLY A 361 -26.93 27.56 -18.20
C GLY A 361 -26.89 27.53 -16.67
N PRO A 362 -28.07 27.53 -16.01
CA PRO A 362 -28.18 27.56 -14.56
C PRO A 362 -27.74 26.23 -13.94
N ILE A 363 -26.87 26.25 -12.91
CA ILE A 363 -26.36 25.02 -12.28
C ILE A 363 -27.47 24.31 -11.49
N TYR A 364 -27.63 23.01 -11.71
CA TYR A 364 -28.51 22.18 -10.90
C TYR A 364 -27.83 21.85 -9.57
N ASN A 365 -28.49 22.19 -8.45
CA ASN A 365 -27.99 21.95 -7.08
C ASN A 365 -28.99 21.10 -6.27
N GLY A 366 -29.54 20.07 -6.92
CA GLY A 366 -30.58 19.24 -6.35
C GLY A 366 -31.95 19.94 -6.39
N GLY A 367 -33.01 19.16 -6.29
CA GLY A 367 -34.38 19.68 -6.41
C GLY A 367 -35.38 18.60 -6.80
N PRO A 368 -36.68 18.93 -6.75
CA PRO A 368 -37.73 18.01 -7.18
C PRO A 368 -37.58 17.70 -8.68
N PRO A 369 -37.79 16.45 -9.10
CA PRO A 369 -37.65 16.06 -10.49
C PRO A 369 -38.76 16.69 -11.34
N GLU A 370 -38.41 17.22 -12.52
CA GLU A 370 -39.41 17.48 -13.57
C GLU A 370 -39.58 16.20 -14.41
N PRO A 371 -40.74 15.53 -14.39
CA PRO A 371 -40.89 14.29 -15.14
C PRO A 371 -40.96 14.58 -16.65
N GLY A 372 -39.97 14.09 -17.39
CA GLY A 372 -40.06 13.95 -18.85
C GLY A 372 -41.21 13.02 -19.25
N ARG A 373 -41.84 13.27 -20.40
CA ARG A 373 -42.97 12.47 -20.88
C ARG A 373 -42.46 11.25 -21.65
N TRP A 374 -42.72 10.07 -21.11
CA TRP A 374 -42.47 8.79 -21.78
C TRP A 374 -43.67 8.43 -22.68
N CYS A 375 -43.73 8.98 -23.90
CA CYS A 375 -44.82 8.68 -24.83
C CYS A 375 -44.52 7.42 -25.66
N GLY A 376 -45.37 6.40 -25.58
CA GLY A 376 -45.24 5.14 -26.31
C GLY A 376 -45.62 5.18 -27.79
N GLN A 377 -46.07 6.33 -28.31
CA GLN A 377 -46.57 6.47 -29.69
C GLN A 377 -45.51 6.96 -30.70
N ARG A 378 -44.24 7.03 -30.30
CA ARG A 378 -43.16 7.47 -31.20
C ARG A 378 -42.89 6.40 -32.26
N LYS A 379 -43.03 6.75 -33.54
CA LYS A 379 -42.67 5.87 -34.65
C LYS A 379 -41.15 5.68 -34.69
N ARG A 380 -40.71 4.45 -35.01
CA ARG A 380 -39.31 4.01 -35.15
C ARG A 380 -38.62 4.83 -36.25
N ALA A 381 -37.95 5.94 -35.93
CA ALA A 381 -37.70 6.94 -36.99
C ALA A 381 -36.29 7.53 -37.12
N ARG A 382 -35.36 7.53 -36.14
CA ARG A 382 -34.19 8.43 -36.30
C ARG A 382 -32.80 7.95 -35.86
N ALA A 383 -32.60 6.85 -35.16
CA ALA A 383 -31.26 6.54 -34.62
C ALA A 383 -30.22 6.06 -35.66
N LEU A 384 -30.66 5.35 -36.71
CA LEU A 384 -29.76 4.68 -37.66
C LEU A 384 -29.23 5.58 -38.80
N GLU A 385 -29.90 6.71 -39.07
CA GLU A 385 -29.59 7.60 -40.21
C GLU A 385 -28.92 8.92 -39.80
N ARG A 386 -28.62 9.12 -38.50
CA ARG A 386 -27.98 10.35 -38.01
C ARG A 386 -26.50 10.37 -38.39
N ASP A 387 -26.05 11.52 -38.89
CA ASP A 387 -24.66 11.91 -38.75
C ASP A 387 -24.37 12.10 -37.25
N TRP A 388 -23.84 11.05 -36.64
CA TRP A 388 -23.54 11.01 -35.22
C TRP A 388 -22.48 12.03 -34.81
N GLU A 389 -21.57 12.43 -35.69
CA GLU A 389 -20.52 13.39 -35.34
C GLU A 389 -21.10 14.79 -35.19
N CYS A 390 -21.86 15.23 -36.20
CA CYS A 390 -22.58 16.51 -36.16
C CYS A 390 -23.63 16.53 -35.04
N TYR A 391 -24.39 15.44 -34.88
CA TYR A 391 -25.44 15.35 -33.85
C TYR A 391 -24.88 15.38 -32.43
N CYS A 392 -23.73 14.74 -32.19
CA CYS A 392 -23.13 14.68 -30.86
C CYS A 392 -22.36 15.95 -30.49
N ALA A 393 -22.04 16.81 -31.46
CA ALA A 393 -21.35 18.08 -31.22
C ALA A 393 -22.23 19.14 -30.52
N GLN A 394 -23.55 18.97 -30.57
CA GLN A 394 -24.50 19.89 -29.93
C GLN A 394 -24.97 19.34 -28.57
N PRO A 395 -24.93 20.13 -27.49
CA PRO A 395 -25.41 19.68 -26.19
C PRO A 395 -26.94 19.60 -26.16
N TYR A 396 -27.50 18.85 -25.20
CA TYR A 396 -28.95 18.75 -25.03
C TYR A 396 -29.52 20.01 -24.37
N GLN A 397 -30.48 20.65 -25.02
CA GLN A 397 -31.13 21.85 -24.47
C GLN A 397 -32.30 21.54 -23.52
N ARG A 398 -32.98 20.39 -23.72
CA ARG A 398 -34.16 20.02 -22.93
C ARG A 398 -34.13 18.55 -22.52
N HIS A 399 -34.66 18.25 -21.34
CA HIS A 399 -34.75 16.87 -20.83
C HIS A 399 -35.54 15.95 -21.77
N GLN A 400 -36.63 16.46 -22.38
CA GLN A 400 -37.43 15.69 -23.31
C GLN A 400 -36.62 15.21 -24.53
N ASP A 401 -35.67 16.02 -25.03
CA ASP A 401 -34.85 15.63 -26.19
C ASP A 401 -33.96 14.41 -25.86
N TYR A 402 -33.48 14.33 -24.61
CA TYR A 402 -32.70 13.18 -24.12
C TYR A 402 -33.59 11.94 -23.89
N VAL A 403 -34.79 12.11 -23.31
CA VAL A 403 -35.77 11.02 -23.15
C VAL A 403 -36.16 10.43 -24.50
N ASP A 404 -36.42 11.31 -25.46
CA ASP A 404 -36.74 10.97 -26.84
C ASP A 404 -35.62 10.13 -27.50
N ASP A 405 -34.37 10.54 -27.38
CA ASP A 405 -33.25 9.79 -27.94
C ASP A 405 -33.06 8.41 -27.28
N ILE A 406 -33.29 8.30 -25.97
CA ILE A 406 -33.25 7.03 -25.25
C ILE A 406 -34.42 6.12 -25.69
N LEU A 407 -35.60 6.68 -25.94
CA LEU A 407 -36.73 5.95 -26.53
C LEU A 407 -36.41 5.43 -27.93
N ASP A 408 -35.76 6.24 -28.78
CA ASP A 408 -35.32 5.81 -30.11
C ASP A 408 -34.35 4.63 -30.03
N ILE A 409 -33.42 4.63 -29.07
CA ILE A 409 -32.55 3.49 -28.79
C ILE A 409 -33.37 2.25 -28.41
N CYS A 410 -34.35 2.40 -27.52
CA CYS A 410 -35.18 1.27 -27.08
C CYS A 410 -35.98 0.65 -28.24
N LEU A 411 -36.46 1.47 -29.19
CA LEU A 411 -37.17 1.04 -30.40
C LEU A 411 -36.24 0.46 -31.48
N THR A 412 -34.98 0.85 -31.47
CA THR A 412 -33.95 0.34 -32.39
C THR A 412 -33.53 -1.07 -32.00
N TYR A 413 -33.38 -1.33 -30.69
CA TYR A 413 -32.90 -2.60 -30.13
C TYR A 413 -33.96 -3.33 -29.27
N PRO A 414 -35.14 -3.69 -29.81
CA PRO A 414 -36.25 -4.21 -29.00
C PRO A 414 -35.93 -5.57 -28.35
N SER A 415 -35.14 -6.43 -29.02
CA SER A 415 -34.71 -7.73 -28.50
C SER A 415 -33.79 -7.63 -27.27
N ASP A 416 -33.09 -6.50 -27.13
CA ASP A 416 -32.09 -6.27 -26.09
C ASP A 416 -32.71 -5.69 -24.80
N MET A 417 -33.92 -5.14 -24.91
CA MET A 417 -34.61 -4.44 -23.83
C MET A 417 -35.03 -5.34 -22.66
N SER A 418 -35.19 -6.65 -22.90
CA SER A 418 -35.60 -7.65 -21.91
C SER A 418 -34.43 -8.30 -21.17
N ARG A 419 -33.18 -8.09 -21.63
CA ARG A 419 -31.97 -8.59 -20.96
C ARG A 419 -31.86 -8.00 -19.56
N LYS A 420 -31.30 -8.77 -18.62
CA LYS A 420 -31.22 -8.40 -17.20
C LYS A 420 -29.78 -8.34 -16.72
N ASP A 421 -29.50 -7.40 -15.82
CA ASP A 421 -28.25 -7.39 -15.04
C ASP A 421 -28.27 -8.46 -13.93
N SER A 422 -27.18 -8.56 -13.17
CA SER A 422 -27.07 -9.46 -12.02
C SER A 422 -28.05 -9.15 -10.88
N ARG A 423 -28.66 -7.96 -10.87
CA ARG A 423 -29.67 -7.51 -9.91
C ARG A 423 -31.10 -7.71 -10.43
N GLY A 424 -31.27 -8.30 -11.63
CA GLY A 424 -32.56 -8.59 -12.24
C GLY A 424 -33.25 -7.41 -12.92
N LYS A 425 -32.60 -6.23 -13.01
CA LYS A 425 -33.13 -5.05 -13.71
C LYS A 425 -32.98 -5.22 -15.21
N THR A 426 -34.01 -4.91 -15.97
CA THR A 426 -33.95 -5.01 -17.43
C THR A 426 -33.17 -3.82 -18.03
N THR A 427 -32.58 -4.03 -19.21
CA THR A 427 -31.96 -2.96 -19.99
C THR A 427 -32.89 -1.76 -20.17
N LYS A 428 -34.18 -2.01 -20.45
CA LYS A 428 -35.20 -0.95 -20.55
C LYS A 428 -35.36 -0.18 -19.26
N GLN A 429 -35.46 -0.87 -18.12
CA GLN A 429 -35.56 -0.22 -16.81
C GLN A 429 -34.33 0.63 -16.48
N ILE A 430 -33.14 0.15 -16.86
CA ILE A 430 -31.87 0.87 -16.66
C ILE A 430 -31.83 2.15 -17.51
N LEU A 431 -32.19 2.06 -18.81
CA LEU A 431 -32.23 3.21 -19.70
C LEU A 431 -33.27 4.25 -19.25
N ILE A 432 -34.47 3.81 -18.87
CA ILE A 432 -35.52 4.70 -18.34
C ILE A 432 -35.04 5.40 -17.06
N ALA A 433 -34.46 4.65 -16.13
CA ALA A 433 -33.94 5.20 -14.89
C ALA A 433 -32.80 6.21 -15.15
N GLY A 434 -31.84 5.88 -16.02
CA GLY A 434 -30.72 6.76 -16.38
C GLY A 434 -31.11 7.97 -17.22
N ALA A 435 -32.33 7.99 -17.76
CA ALA A 435 -32.94 9.12 -18.42
C ALA A 435 -33.86 9.94 -17.48
N SER A 436 -33.78 9.73 -16.16
CA SER A 436 -34.49 10.59 -15.21
C SER A 436 -34.00 12.04 -15.31
N PHE A 437 -34.83 12.98 -14.90
CA PHE A 437 -34.47 14.40 -14.89
C PHE A 437 -33.28 14.69 -13.99
N GLN A 438 -33.20 14.03 -12.83
CA GLN A 438 -32.09 14.20 -11.91
C GLN A 438 -30.76 13.83 -12.58
N HIS A 439 -30.69 12.67 -13.26
CA HIS A 439 -29.50 12.26 -14.00
C HIS A 439 -29.19 13.22 -15.14
N PHE A 440 -30.20 13.59 -15.94
CA PHE A 440 -30.05 14.59 -17.00
C PHE A 440 -29.47 15.92 -16.50
N ALA A 441 -30.01 16.46 -15.41
CA ALA A 441 -29.61 17.76 -14.88
C ALA A 441 -28.17 17.75 -14.33
N TYR A 442 -27.76 16.65 -13.68
CA TYR A 442 -26.36 16.48 -13.25
C TYR A 442 -25.40 16.20 -14.41
N LEU A 443 -25.82 15.49 -15.46
CA LEU A 443 -25.03 15.33 -16.68
C LEU A 443 -24.83 16.68 -17.38
N LEU A 444 -25.86 17.53 -17.39
CA LEU A 444 -25.79 18.89 -17.95
C LEU A 444 -24.86 19.82 -17.16
N ASN A 445 -24.75 19.62 -15.84
CA ASN A 445 -23.70 20.28 -15.05
C ASN A 445 -22.30 19.94 -15.57
N GLY A 446 -22.07 18.75 -16.15
CA GLY A 446 -20.81 18.40 -16.81
C GLY A 446 -20.52 19.25 -18.04
N SER A 447 -21.54 19.54 -18.85
CA SER A 447 -21.46 20.45 -20.01
C SER A 447 -21.13 21.89 -19.57
N ARG A 448 -21.72 22.33 -18.46
CA ARG A 448 -21.48 23.65 -17.84
C ARG A 448 -20.10 23.76 -17.22
N ALA A 449 -19.63 22.69 -16.57
CA ALA A 449 -18.27 22.59 -16.08
C ALA A 449 -17.28 22.77 -17.22
N ARG A 450 -17.49 22.08 -18.35
CA ARG A 450 -16.66 22.22 -19.55
C ARG A 450 -16.72 23.64 -20.13
N ALA A 451 -17.89 24.26 -20.20
CA ALA A 451 -18.02 25.64 -20.69
C ALA A 451 -17.27 26.67 -19.81
N SER A 452 -17.08 26.38 -18.52
CA SER A 452 -16.31 27.23 -17.61
C SER A 452 -14.79 27.09 -17.73
N LEU A 453 -14.30 26.14 -18.52
CA LEU A 453 -12.87 25.85 -18.70
C LEU A 453 -12.33 26.44 -20.02
N SER A 454 -11.06 26.82 -20.00
CA SER A 454 -10.33 27.18 -21.22
C SER A 454 -10.21 25.99 -22.19
N ASP A 455 -9.98 26.25 -23.48
CA ASP A 455 -9.83 25.21 -24.50
C ASP A 455 -8.70 24.22 -24.19
N SER A 456 -7.58 24.71 -23.65
CA SER A 456 -6.47 23.88 -23.21
C SER A 456 -6.87 22.95 -22.06
N ASP A 457 -7.61 23.47 -21.08
CA ASP A 457 -8.04 22.70 -19.92
C ASP A 457 -9.12 21.68 -20.27
N ARG A 458 -10.02 22.04 -21.20
CA ARG A 458 -11.05 21.14 -21.73
C ARG A 458 -10.45 19.89 -22.39
N LYS A 459 -9.30 20.02 -23.07
CA LYS A 459 -8.59 18.90 -23.70
C LYS A 459 -8.00 17.92 -22.68
N LEU A 460 -7.69 18.39 -21.47
CA LEU A 460 -7.16 17.55 -20.41
C LEU A 460 -8.25 16.77 -19.67
N LEU A 461 -9.49 17.29 -19.65
CA LEU A 461 -10.59 16.68 -18.94
C LEU A 461 -11.11 15.41 -19.63
N SER A 462 -10.84 14.26 -19.02
CA SER A 462 -11.41 12.98 -19.46
C SER A 462 -12.94 13.00 -19.45
N MET A 463 -13.55 12.12 -20.23
CA MET A 463 -14.99 11.93 -20.19
C MET A 463 -15.39 11.25 -18.87
N GLY A 464 -15.90 12.06 -17.95
CA GLY A 464 -16.38 11.58 -16.66
C GLY A 464 -15.30 10.88 -15.82
N THR A 465 -15.64 9.75 -15.21
CA THR A 465 -14.75 8.97 -14.33
C THR A 465 -13.91 7.92 -15.07
N ALA A 466 -13.79 8.00 -16.41
CA ALA A 466 -12.93 7.09 -17.18
C ALA A 466 -11.51 6.95 -16.62
N ALA A 467 -10.94 8.05 -16.12
CA ALA A 467 -9.63 8.06 -15.48
C ALA A 467 -9.64 7.29 -14.14
N ASN A 468 -10.70 7.40 -13.33
CA ASN A 468 -10.88 6.61 -12.10
C ASN A 468 -10.98 5.12 -12.41
N GLU A 469 -11.77 4.73 -13.41
CA GLU A 469 -11.92 3.32 -13.79
C GLU A 469 -10.59 2.71 -14.24
N ALA A 470 -9.84 3.42 -15.10
CA ALA A 470 -8.51 2.99 -15.50
C ALA A 470 -7.56 2.91 -14.30
N LEU A 471 -7.63 3.86 -13.36
CA LEU A 471 -6.84 3.85 -12.14
C LEU A 471 -7.17 2.66 -11.24
N HIS A 472 -8.46 2.41 -11.00
CA HIS A 472 -8.94 1.30 -10.19
C HIS A 472 -8.60 -0.03 -10.81
N GLN A 473 -8.71 -0.18 -12.12
CA GLN A 473 -8.28 -1.39 -12.83
C GLN A 473 -6.78 -1.65 -12.59
N GLN A 474 -5.95 -0.62 -12.71
CA GLN A 474 -4.51 -0.73 -12.46
C GLN A 474 -4.22 -1.06 -10.99
N PHE A 475 -4.87 -0.39 -10.05
CA PHE A 475 -4.71 -0.67 -8.63
C PHE A 475 -5.16 -2.10 -8.29
N ASN A 476 -6.34 -2.52 -8.75
CA ASN A 476 -6.85 -3.87 -8.57
C ASN A 476 -5.93 -4.93 -9.18
N ALA A 477 -5.30 -4.66 -10.33
CA ALA A 477 -4.30 -5.54 -10.90
C ALA A 477 -3.08 -5.69 -9.99
N THR A 478 -2.64 -4.61 -9.30
CA THR A 478 -1.58 -4.71 -8.29
C THR A 478 -1.99 -5.51 -7.06
N GLN A 479 -3.27 -5.47 -6.67
CA GLN A 479 -3.79 -6.12 -5.46
C GLN A 479 -4.27 -7.56 -5.69
N ARG A 480 -4.50 -7.98 -6.94
CA ARG A 480 -4.96 -9.34 -7.29
C ARG A 480 -4.19 -10.49 -6.60
N PRO A 481 -2.85 -10.48 -6.46
CA PRO A 481 -2.14 -11.56 -5.78
C PRO A 481 -2.23 -11.50 -4.24
N VAL A 482 -2.80 -10.43 -3.66
CA VAL A 482 -2.89 -10.23 -2.21
C VAL A 482 -4.12 -10.95 -1.66
N ILE A 483 -3.91 -12.14 -1.09
CA ILE A 483 -4.98 -12.94 -0.48
C ILE A 483 -5.47 -12.30 0.83
N GLN A 484 -4.53 -11.85 1.66
CA GLN A 484 -4.78 -11.23 2.97
C GLN A 484 -3.78 -10.12 3.25
N GLN A 485 -4.26 -9.02 3.82
CA GLN A 485 -3.42 -7.91 4.26
C GLN A 485 -3.91 -7.28 5.57
N HIS A 486 -3.00 -6.63 6.27
CA HIS A 486 -3.34 -5.83 7.45
C HIS A 486 -3.76 -4.42 7.03
N ARG A 487 -4.66 -3.79 7.77
CA ARG A 487 -5.11 -2.42 7.49
C ARG A 487 -3.92 -1.45 7.43
N GLU A 488 -2.98 -1.56 8.37
CA GLU A 488 -1.82 -0.67 8.43
C GLU A 488 -0.89 -0.84 7.23
N SER A 489 -0.86 -2.03 6.61
CA SER A 489 -0.09 -2.26 5.38
C SER A 489 -0.71 -1.55 4.16
N VAL A 490 -2.03 -1.35 4.16
CA VAL A 490 -2.75 -0.71 3.05
C VAL A 490 -2.31 0.73 2.90
N ASP A 491 -2.17 1.48 3.99
CA ASP A 491 -1.81 2.90 3.96
C ASP A 491 -0.47 3.14 3.25
N VAL A 492 0.53 2.30 3.51
CA VAL A 492 1.85 2.38 2.85
C VAL A 492 1.79 2.01 1.37
N VAL A 493 0.97 1.02 1.01
CA VAL A 493 0.74 0.61 -0.38
C VAL A 493 0.08 1.75 -1.15
N LEU A 494 -0.99 2.34 -0.59
CA LEU A 494 -1.71 3.46 -1.17
C LEU A 494 -0.81 4.70 -1.31
N PHE A 495 -0.01 5.00 -0.28
CA PHE A 495 0.97 6.08 -0.33
C PHE A 495 1.98 5.87 -1.46
N SER A 496 2.59 4.69 -1.54
CA SER A 496 3.61 4.38 -2.56
C SER A 496 3.02 4.42 -3.97
N PHE A 497 1.81 3.88 -4.15
CA PHE A 497 1.09 3.91 -5.42
C PHE A 497 0.74 5.34 -5.84
N THR A 498 0.20 6.14 -4.92
CA THR A 498 -0.16 7.55 -5.14
C THR A 498 1.08 8.36 -5.51
N LEU A 499 2.17 8.23 -4.75
CA LEU A 499 3.42 8.94 -5.00
C LEU A 499 4.01 8.57 -6.37
N ALA A 500 4.02 7.28 -6.73
CA ALA A 500 4.47 6.83 -8.05
C ALA A 500 3.60 7.41 -9.19
N LYS A 501 2.29 7.53 -8.96
CA LYS A 501 1.35 8.13 -9.92
C LYS A 501 1.58 9.62 -10.10
N LEU A 502 1.71 10.37 -9.00
CA LEU A 502 2.01 11.80 -9.04
C LEU A 502 3.35 12.08 -9.73
N LEU A 503 4.39 11.32 -9.41
CA LEU A 503 5.70 11.45 -10.04
C LEU A 503 5.62 11.23 -11.55
N ALA A 504 5.04 10.12 -11.98
CA ALA A 504 4.90 9.83 -13.40
C ALA A 504 4.02 10.87 -14.12
N HIS A 505 2.94 11.31 -13.48
CA HIS A 505 2.05 12.32 -14.02
C HIS A 505 2.77 13.65 -14.20
N GLN A 506 3.47 14.15 -13.17
CA GLN A 506 4.22 15.40 -13.27
C GLN A 506 5.34 15.32 -14.32
N SER A 507 6.06 14.20 -14.40
CA SER A 507 7.05 13.99 -15.45
C SER A 507 6.43 14.03 -16.86
N ALA A 508 5.24 13.48 -17.05
CA ALA A 508 4.57 13.51 -18.34
C ALA A 508 3.91 14.86 -18.66
N ALA A 509 3.34 15.54 -17.67
CA ALA A 509 2.58 16.77 -17.87
C ALA A 509 3.48 17.98 -18.18
N TYR A 510 4.68 18.05 -17.59
CA TYR A 510 5.51 19.26 -17.65
C TYR A 510 6.81 19.10 -18.45
N TRP A 511 7.11 17.91 -18.99
CA TRP A 511 8.34 17.65 -19.74
C TRP A 511 8.04 16.96 -21.08
N PRO A 512 7.95 17.72 -22.20
CA PRO A 512 7.49 17.19 -23.50
C PRO A 512 8.31 16.03 -24.08
N THR A 513 9.62 15.97 -23.81
CA THR A 513 10.50 14.85 -24.24
C THR A 513 10.31 13.59 -23.40
N VAL A 514 9.80 13.75 -22.19
CA VAL A 514 9.60 12.68 -21.22
C VAL A 514 8.17 12.12 -21.34
N SER A 515 7.20 12.96 -21.71
CA SER A 515 5.79 12.61 -21.90
C SER A 515 5.54 11.53 -22.96
N GLN A 516 6.46 11.34 -23.91
CA GLN A 516 6.39 10.30 -24.93
C GLN A 516 6.69 8.90 -24.38
N ARG A 517 7.16 8.78 -23.14
CA ARG A 517 7.54 7.50 -22.52
C ARG A 517 6.37 6.89 -21.76
N SER A 518 6.32 5.56 -21.73
CA SER A 518 5.36 4.84 -20.88
C SER A 518 5.63 5.12 -19.40
N GLN A 519 4.60 5.02 -18.56
CA GLN A 519 4.73 5.20 -17.11
C GLN A 519 5.83 4.32 -16.49
N SER A 520 6.00 3.08 -16.96
CA SER A 520 7.03 2.17 -16.44
C SER A 520 8.45 2.66 -16.74
N LEU A 521 8.68 3.23 -17.92
CA LEU A 521 9.96 3.82 -18.29
C LEU A 521 10.25 5.07 -17.46
N LEU A 522 9.25 5.92 -17.25
CA LEU A 522 9.36 7.10 -16.38
C LEU A 522 9.74 6.73 -14.95
N LEU A 523 9.01 5.76 -14.38
CA LEU A 523 9.31 5.28 -13.03
C LEU A 523 10.71 4.66 -12.95
N SER A 524 11.16 3.93 -13.97
CA SER A 524 12.52 3.36 -14.01
C SER A 524 13.60 4.46 -13.94
N MET A 525 13.43 5.54 -14.71
CA MET A 525 14.36 6.68 -14.67
C MET A 525 14.36 7.38 -13.31
N ILE A 526 13.16 7.69 -12.78
CA ILE A 526 13.00 8.38 -11.50
C ILE A 526 13.59 7.54 -10.37
N THR A 527 13.28 6.24 -10.34
CA THR A 527 13.82 5.33 -9.33
C THR A 527 15.34 5.18 -9.41
N GLY A 528 15.91 5.20 -10.62
CA GLY A 528 17.35 5.26 -10.81
C GLY A 528 17.99 6.51 -10.19
N HIS A 529 17.34 7.67 -10.33
CA HIS A 529 17.78 8.91 -9.69
C HIS A 529 17.63 8.85 -8.15
N LEU A 530 16.46 8.40 -7.67
CA LEU A 530 16.16 8.31 -6.25
C LEU A 530 17.12 7.38 -5.49
N ARG A 531 17.63 6.33 -6.15
CA ARG A 531 18.57 5.38 -5.55
C ARG A 531 19.90 5.98 -5.15
N ARG A 532 20.37 7.03 -5.82
CA ARG A 532 21.72 7.54 -5.63
C ARG A 532 21.83 8.26 -4.28
N GLU A 533 21.12 9.36 -4.08
CA GLU A 533 21.22 10.15 -2.84
C GLU A 533 19.94 10.97 -2.54
N PHE A 534 18.74 10.41 -2.75
CA PHE A 534 17.51 11.18 -2.49
C PHE A 534 17.32 11.53 -1.00
N CYS A 535 17.49 10.55 -0.11
CA CYS A 535 17.40 10.79 1.31
C CYS A 535 18.70 11.43 1.80
N PRO A 536 18.67 12.65 2.39
CA PRO A 536 19.88 13.23 2.96
C PRO A 536 20.32 12.45 4.21
N ALA A 537 21.59 12.62 4.58
CA ALA A 537 22.12 12.05 5.82
C ALA A 537 21.27 12.50 7.03
N PHE A 538 20.89 11.55 7.89
CA PHE A 538 19.98 11.82 9.02
C PHE A 538 20.59 12.73 10.10
N ALA A 539 21.92 12.80 10.18
CA ALA A 539 22.64 13.74 11.02
C ALA A 539 23.94 14.17 10.32
N LYS A 540 24.51 15.29 10.79
CA LYS A 540 25.83 15.80 10.35
C LYS A 540 26.93 15.56 11.39
N ASN A 541 26.64 14.85 12.47
CA ASN A 541 27.56 14.72 13.60
C ASN A 541 28.66 13.68 13.31
N PRO A 542 29.92 13.93 13.71
CA PRO A 542 30.99 12.96 13.56
C PRO A 542 30.76 11.73 14.45
N VAL A 543 31.26 10.57 14.00
CA VAL A 543 31.21 9.31 14.75
C VAL A 543 32.00 9.45 16.06
N ALA A 544 31.38 9.15 17.19
CA ALA A 544 32.03 9.26 18.49
C ALA A 544 33.03 8.12 18.73
N VAL A 545 34.27 8.45 19.12
CA VAL A 545 35.30 7.45 19.48
C VAL A 545 34.96 6.79 20.82
N VAL A 546 34.98 5.45 20.86
CA VAL A 546 34.61 4.66 22.04
C VAL A 546 35.82 4.45 22.96
N ARG A 547 35.98 5.33 23.96
CA ARG A 547 37.12 5.25 24.90
C ARG A 547 36.83 4.49 26.20
N ASN A 548 35.55 4.28 26.53
CA ASN A 548 35.14 3.62 27.77
C ASN A 548 33.75 2.97 27.65
N ARG A 549 33.38 2.18 28.67
CA ARG A 549 32.10 1.48 28.76
C ARG A 549 30.89 2.42 28.68
N ARG A 550 30.98 3.65 29.16
CA ARG A 550 29.88 4.63 29.08
C ARG A 550 29.66 5.09 27.65
N LEU A 551 30.73 5.42 26.93
CA LEU A 551 30.69 5.84 25.52
C LEU A 551 30.31 4.69 24.59
N ALA A 552 30.78 3.46 24.85
CA ALA A 552 30.41 2.26 24.10
C ALA A 552 28.90 1.98 24.14
N ARG A 553 28.25 2.39 25.24
CA ARG A 553 26.84 2.09 25.55
C ARG A 553 25.91 3.27 25.33
N ALA A 554 26.44 4.48 25.21
CA ALA A 554 25.66 5.69 25.01
C ALA A 554 24.91 5.58 23.69
N PRO A 555 23.56 5.48 23.70
CA PRO A 555 22.81 5.61 22.47
C PRO A 555 22.98 7.03 21.94
N VAL A 556 23.29 7.19 20.65
CA VAL A 556 23.49 8.54 20.07
C VAL A 556 22.25 9.42 20.21
N HIS A 557 21.04 8.84 20.22
CA HIS A 557 19.80 9.59 20.50
C HIS A 557 19.71 10.20 21.90
N ARG A 558 20.58 9.83 22.87
CA ARG A 558 20.71 10.53 24.15
C ARG A 558 21.59 11.79 24.07
N GLN A 559 22.22 12.06 22.93
CA GLN A 559 22.90 13.33 22.65
C GLN A 559 21.93 14.40 22.09
N ASN A 560 20.71 14.02 21.71
CA ASN A 560 19.63 14.95 21.35
C ASN A 560 18.32 14.61 22.11
N PRO A 561 18.14 15.16 23.33
CA PRO A 561 17.02 14.84 24.22
C PRO A 561 15.64 15.07 23.60
N ALA A 562 15.49 16.06 22.71
CA ALA A 562 14.23 16.40 22.07
C ALA A 562 13.76 15.31 21.10
N ALA A 563 14.66 14.78 20.27
CA ALA A 563 14.35 13.70 19.34
C ALA A 563 13.99 12.39 20.07
N ALA A 564 14.62 12.12 21.22
CA ALA A 564 14.31 10.97 22.06
C ALA A 564 12.91 11.07 22.70
N ARG A 565 12.49 12.26 23.15
CA ARG A 565 11.13 12.49 23.68
C ARG A 565 10.07 12.26 22.60
N ALA A 566 10.21 12.87 21.43
CA ALA A 566 9.26 12.70 20.34
C ALA A 566 9.11 11.23 19.88
N ALA A 567 10.19 10.45 19.92
CA ALA A 567 10.13 9.02 19.62
C ALA A 567 9.44 8.20 20.74
N ALA A 568 9.64 8.56 22.00
CA ALA A 568 8.96 7.95 23.14
C ALA A 568 7.45 8.22 23.10
N ASP A 569 7.05 9.45 22.80
CA ASP A 569 5.64 9.85 22.70
C ASP A 569 4.90 9.08 21.59
N ARG A 570 5.55 8.92 20.42
CA ARG A 570 5.00 8.09 19.33
C ARG A 570 4.85 6.63 19.74
N ALA A 571 5.83 6.06 20.44
CA ALA A 571 5.78 4.68 20.91
C ALA A 571 4.68 4.49 21.98
N ALA A 572 4.48 5.45 22.87
CA ALA A 572 3.40 5.46 23.84
C ALA A 572 2.03 5.48 23.14
N GLY A 573 1.84 6.38 22.17
CA GLY A 573 0.60 6.44 21.39
C GLY A 573 0.32 5.15 20.59
N GLN A 574 1.34 4.49 20.06
CA GLN A 574 1.17 3.18 19.41
C GLN A 574 0.79 2.08 20.41
N SER A 575 1.41 2.07 21.59
CA SER A 575 1.10 1.11 22.65
C SER A 575 -0.34 1.25 23.14
N GLU A 576 -0.81 2.49 23.30
CA GLU A 576 -2.19 2.80 23.69
C GLU A 576 -3.18 2.33 22.62
N ARG A 577 -2.96 2.67 21.35
CA ARG A 577 -3.80 2.19 20.23
C ARG A 577 -3.84 0.66 20.17
N TRP A 578 -2.71 -0.01 20.41
CA TRP A 578 -2.64 -1.46 20.45
C TRP A 578 -3.41 -2.04 21.65
N ALA A 579 -3.28 -1.44 22.82
CA ALA A 579 -4.03 -1.84 24.01
C ALA A 579 -5.54 -1.73 23.78
N THR A 580 -6.01 -0.63 23.17
CA THR A 580 -7.42 -0.45 22.77
C THR A 580 -7.85 -1.52 21.77
N HIS A 581 -7.03 -1.82 20.76
CA HIS A 581 -7.33 -2.87 19.78
C HIS A 581 -7.41 -4.27 20.41
N VAL A 582 -6.50 -4.59 21.34
CA VAL A 582 -6.49 -5.85 22.09
C VAL A 582 -7.70 -5.95 23.03
N ALA A 583 -8.07 -4.86 23.71
CA ALA A 583 -9.25 -4.81 24.56
C ALA A 583 -10.54 -5.06 23.76
N ALA A 584 -10.69 -4.39 22.61
CA ALA A 584 -11.81 -4.62 21.70
C ALA A 584 -11.89 -6.08 21.19
N ARG A 585 -10.74 -6.74 21.01
CA ARG A 585 -10.68 -8.17 20.66
C ARG A 585 -11.07 -9.11 21.81
N LYS A 586 -10.75 -8.77 23.06
CA LYS A 586 -11.11 -9.59 24.23
C LYS A 586 -12.62 -9.64 24.46
N VAL A 587 -13.32 -8.52 24.25
CA VAL A 587 -14.79 -8.44 24.39
C VAL A 587 -15.52 -9.30 23.35
N ARG A 588 -14.90 -9.57 22.18
CA ARG A 588 -15.51 -10.35 21.09
C ARG A 588 -15.28 -11.87 21.15
N ARG A 589 -14.71 -12.42 22.24
CA ARG A 589 -14.63 -13.88 22.43
C ARG A 589 -15.99 -14.47 22.86
N ARG A 590 -17.01 -14.37 22.00
CA ARG A 590 -18.06 -15.41 21.94
C ARG A 590 -17.50 -16.56 21.11
N TRP A 591 -17.79 -17.79 21.55
CA TRP A 591 -17.30 -19.05 21.01
C TRP A 591 -17.55 -19.18 19.49
N ILE A 592 -16.65 -18.66 18.68
CA ILE A 592 -16.58 -18.98 17.25
C ILE A 592 -15.65 -20.18 17.12
N LEU A 593 -16.24 -21.37 16.96
CA LEU A 593 -15.51 -22.56 16.49
C LEU A 593 -14.70 -22.15 15.26
N LYS A 594 -13.38 -22.32 15.31
CA LYS A 594 -12.50 -22.13 14.16
C LYS A 594 -12.98 -23.03 13.02
N ARG A 595 -13.65 -22.45 12.01
CA ARG A 595 -13.83 -23.10 10.72
C ARG A 595 -12.50 -23.02 9.99
N THR A 596 -11.74 -24.11 9.99
CA THR A 596 -10.68 -24.30 8.99
C THR A 596 -11.35 -24.47 7.63
N VAL A 597 -10.85 -23.76 6.62
CA VAL A 597 -11.42 -23.66 5.25
C VAL A 597 -11.29 -24.98 4.45
N PHE A 598 -10.80 -26.06 5.06
CA PHE A 598 -10.57 -27.36 4.41
C PHE A 598 -11.24 -28.55 5.11
N THR A 599 -12.50 -28.42 5.48
CA THR A 599 -13.34 -29.62 5.70
C THR A 599 -14.64 -29.48 4.91
N LYS A 600 -14.73 -30.21 3.78
CA LYS A 600 -16.00 -30.50 3.12
C LYS A 600 -16.91 -31.15 4.17
N LYS A 601 -17.96 -30.45 4.59
CA LYS A 601 -18.99 -31.02 5.46
C LYS A 601 -19.70 -32.11 4.64
N LYS A 602 -19.38 -33.38 4.91
CA LYS A 602 -20.07 -34.54 4.36
C LYS A 602 -21.55 -34.37 4.73
N GLN A 603 -22.42 -34.07 3.76
CA GLN A 603 -23.85 -34.02 3.99
C GLN A 603 -24.30 -35.41 4.42
N LYS A 604 -24.63 -35.57 5.71
CA LYS A 604 -25.22 -36.79 6.25
C LYS A 604 -26.65 -36.83 5.71
N ARG A 605 -26.85 -37.58 4.62
CA ARG A 605 -28.15 -37.89 4.03
C ARG A 605 -29.07 -38.37 5.16
N GLN A 606 -30.12 -37.61 5.46
CA GLN A 606 -31.14 -37.99 6.42
C GLN A 606 -31.84 -39.24 5.86
N ARG A 607 -31.59 -40.41 6.47
CA ARG A 607 -32.38 -41.61 6.20
C ARG A 607 -33.80 -41.31 6.65
N ARG A 608 -34.74 -41.21 5.72
CA ARG A 608 -36.18 -41.23 6.00
C ARG A 608 -36.48 -42.57 6.67
N GLY A 609 -36.78 -42.53 7.97
CA GLY A 609 -37.35 -43.65 8.68
C GLY A 609 -38.77 -43.87 8.19
N SER A 610 -39.02 -45.05 7.64
CA SER A 610 -40.33 -45.62 7.39
C SER A 610 -41.01 -45.91 8.74
N GLY A 611 -41.77 -44.94 9.24
CA GLY A 611 -42.72 -45.15 10.32
C GLY A 611 -43.98 -45.80 9.76
N LYS A 612 -44.23 -47.05 10.14
CA LYS A 612 -45.48 -47.76 9.92
C LYS A 612 -46.58 -47.04 10.71
N SER A 613 -47.63 -46.56 10.04
CA SER A 613 -48.88 -46.17 10.68
C SER A 613 -49.70 -47.42 11.01
N PRO A 614 -50.30 -47.53 12.21
CA PRO A 614 -51.24 -48.58 12.51
C PRO A 614 -52.62 -48.25 11.91
N VAL A 615 -53.24 -49.28 11.32
CA VAL A 615 -54.60 -49.29 10.80
C VAL A 615 -55.60 -49.21 11.98
N PRO A 616 -56.60 -48.32 11.97
CA PRO A 616 -57.82 -48.51 12.73
C PRO A 616 -58.88 -49.18 11.84
N MET A 617 -59.42 -50.28 12.35
CA MET A 617 -60.62 -50.95 11.85
C MET A 617 -61.88 -50.12 12.13
N PRO A 618 -62.98 -50.35 11.38
CA PRO A 618 -64.07 -49.41 11.18
C PRO A 618 -65.18 -49.56 12.22
N GLN A 619 -65.84 -48.46 12.58
CA GLN A 619 -67.17 -48.49 13.19
C GLN A 619 -67.97 -47.25 12.78
N GLY A 620 -69.20 -47.51 12.33
CA GLY A 620 -70.40 -46.66 12.51
C GLY A 620 -70.57 -45.52 11.53
#